data_AF-A0A7D8UHY0-F1
#
_entry.id   AF-A0A7D8UHY0-F1
#
_cell.length_a   1.000
_cell.length_b   1.000
_cell.length_c   1.000
_cell.angle_alpha   90.00
_cell.angle_beta   90.00
_cell.angle_gamma   90.00
#
_symmetry.space_group_name_H-M   'P 1'
#
loop_
_entity.id
_entity.type
_entity.pdbx_description
1 polymer ?
#
loop_
_entity_poly.entity_id
_entity_poly.type
_entity_poly.pdbx_seq_one_letter_code
_entity_poly.pdbx_strand_id
1 'polypeptide(L)'
;MFAMSPPADRHAALDAGVEADLRRRRRRDHTARLVERAVWLPPRDRALIEAVFHHGRTVTDLAKLTGDSPRSLRRHVRQLAARLVSPRFLFVVHHRDLWTASRRRVGTACFIEGLSLRAAAGQLGMSLHTVRRHTDAIEAAYETVLAAARTGRPRTTAGPDPRRPTEHRAATPAPPLLPTTAAPIPPTTAPRARSARNGANP
;
A
#
# COMPACT_ATOMS: atom_id res chain seq x y z
N MET A 1 -38.72 -15.04 -55.98
CA MET A 1 -37.88 -14.01 -55.32
C MET A 1 -38.07 -14.15 -53.82
N PHE A 2 -37.20 -14.91 -53.13
CA PHE A 2 -37.19 -14.99 -51.67
C PHE A 2 -36.07 -14.08 -51.15
N ALA A 3 -36.44 -12.97 -50.53
CA ALA A 3 -35.49 -12.13 -49.80
C ALA A 3 -35.13 -12.84 -48.49
N MET A 4 -33.93 -13.43 -48.42
CA MET A 4 -33.35 -13.90 -47.17
C MET A 4 -33.05 -12.68 -46.29
N SER A 5 -33.94 -12.39 -45.34
CA SER A 5 -33.61 -11.50 -44.23
C SER A 5 -32.36 -12.05 -43.51
N PRO A 6 -31.30 -11.24 -43.32
CA PRO A 6 -30.18 -11.66 -42.50
C PRO A 6 -30.68 -11.89 -41.07
N PRO A 7 -30.26 -12.98 -40.41
CA PRO A 7 -30.71 -13.29 -39.06
C PRO A 7 -30.22 -12.20 -38.09
N ALA A 8 -31.15 -11.65 -37.31
CA ALA A 8 -30.90 -10.63 -36.29
C ALA A 8 -29.92 -11.08 -35.18
N ASP A 9 -29.57 -12.37 -35.15
CA ASP A 9 -28.80 -13.02 -34.08
C ASP A 9 -27.30 -12.67 -34.07
N ARG A 10 -26.74 -12.05 -35.13
CA ARG A 10 -25.30 -11.76 -35.19
C ARG A 10 -24.85 -10.61 -34.27
N HIS A 11 -25.72 -9.64 -34.00
CA HIS A 11 -25.35 -8.51 -33.12
C HIS A 11 -25.32 -8.92 -31.64
N ALA A 12 -26.28 -9.75 -31.20
CA ALA A 12 -26.33 -10.27 -29.84
C ALA A 12 -25.09 -11.11 -29.46
N ALA A 13 -24.54 -11.88 -30.41
CA ALA A 13 -23.34 -12.66 -30.19
C ALA A 13 -22.07 -11.81 -30.00
N LEU A 14 -21.98 -10.66 -30.70
CA LEU A 14 -20.86 -9.73 -30.57
C LEU A 14 -20.90 -8.99 -29.22
N ASP A 15 -22.09 -8.55 -28.79
CA ASP A 15 -22.26 -7.85 -27.51
C ASP A 15 -21.92 -8.75 -26.31
N ALA A 16 -22.30 -10.03 -26.36
CA ALA A 16 -21.95 -11.01 -25.32
C ALA A 16 -20.43 -11.23 -25.21
N GLY A 17 -19.71 -11.20 -26.34
CA GLY A 17 -18.26 -11.29 -26.38
C GLY A 17 -17.57 -10.09 -25.71
N VAL A 18 -18.06 -8.88 -26.01
CA VAL A 18 -17.53 -7.62 -25.43
C VAL A 18 -17.75 -7.58 -23.92
N GLU A 19 -18.93 -7.98 -23.42
CA GLU A 19 -19.19 -7.98 -21.99
C GLU A 19 -18.31 -8.99 -21.22
N ALA A 20 -18.13 -10.20 -21.79
CA ALA A 20 -17.24 -11.21 -21.21
C ALA A 20 -15.78 -10.72 -21.15
N ASP A 21 -15.33 -9.97 -22.16
CA ASP A 21 -13.99 -9.39 -22.19
C ASP A 21 -13.81 -8.28 -21.15
N LEU A 22 -14.79 -7.38 -21.00
CA LEU A 22 -14.78 -6.34 -19.96
C LEU A 22 -14.69 -6.93 -18.54
N ARG A 23 -15.40 -8.04 -18.27
CA ARG A 23 -15.31 -8.75 -16.98
C ARG A 23 -13.92 -9.32 -16.73
N ARG A 24 -13.29 -9.91 -17.75
CA ARG A 24 -11.92 -10.44 -17.69
C ARG A 24 -10.89 -9.32 -17.47
N ARG A 25 -11.01 -8.21 -18.20
CA ARG A 25 -10.15 -7.03 -18.06
C ARG A 25 -10.23 -6.43 -16.67
N ARG A 26 -11.44 -6.16 -16.15
CA ARG A 26 -11.64 -5.65 -14.79
C ARG A 26 -11.02 -6.56 -13.73
N ARG A 27 -11.15 -7.88 -13.88
CA ARG A 27 -10.52 -8.85 -12.97
C ARG A 27 -9.00 -8.77 -13.04
N ARG A 28 -8.41 -8.71 -14.23
CA ARG A 28 -6.95 -8.58 -14.41
C ARG A 28 -6.42 -7.27 -13.81
N ASP A 29 -7.09 -6.15 -14.04
CA ASP A 29 -6.71 -4.84 -13.50
C ASP A 29 -6.78 -4.84 -11.96
N HIS A 30 -7.81 -5.48 -11.40
CA HIS A 30 -7.94 -5.63 -9.95
C HIS A 30 -6.81 -6.48 -9.36
N THR A 31 -6.51 -7.62 -9.97
CA THR A 31 -5.41 -8.51 -9.58
C THR A 31 -4.07 -7.80 -9.64
N ALA A 32 -3.79 -7.04 -10.71
CA ALA A 32 -2.57 -6.27 -10.86
C ALA A 32 -2.39 -5.24 -9.72
N ARG A 33 -3.45 -4.50 -9.39
CA ARG A 33 -3.44 -3.54 -8.27
C ARG A 33 -3.18 -4.20 -6.91
N LEU A 34 -3.68 -5.42 -6.68
CA LEU A 34 -3.42 -6.14 -5.44
C LEU A 34 -1.94 -6.52 -5.32
N VAL A 35 -1.34 -7.03 -6.41
CA VAL A 35 0.07 -7.42 -6.43
C VAL A 35 0.99 -6.22 -6.25
N GLU A 36 0.71 -5.11 -6.96
CA GLU A 36 1.47 -3.85 -6.80
C GLU A 36 1.48 -3.36 -5.35
N ARG A 37 0.31 -3.41 -4.68
CA ARG A 37 0.19 -2.96 -3.28
C ARG A 37 0.77 -3.96 -2.27
N ALA A 38 0.93 -5.22 -2.64
CA ALA A 38 1.48 -6.26 -1.77
C ALA A 38 2.94 -6.00 -1.38
N VAL A 39 3.67 -5.16 -2.14
CA VAL A 39 5.04 -4.73 -1.83
C VAL A 39 5.16 -4.13 -0.43
N TRP A 40 4.09 -3.51 0.08
CA TRP A 40 4.07 -2.91 1.41
C TRP A 40 3.76 -3.90 2.54
N LEU A 41 3.35 -5.12 2.24
CA LEU A 41 3.04 -6.14 3.24
C LEU A 41 4.30 -6.78 3.82
N PRO A 42 4.21 -7.40 5.02
CA PRO A 42 5.25 -8.31 5.51
C PRO A 42 5.60 -9.39 4.48
N PRO A 43 6.86 -9.86 4.41
CA PRO A 43 7.30 -10.79 3.37
C PRO A 43 6.44 -12.06 3.24
N ARG A 44 5.98 -12.62 4.37
CA ARG A 44 5.10 -13.79 4.39
C ARG A 44 3.75 -13.52 3.74
N ASP A 45 3.11 -12.40 4.08
CA ASP A 45 1.81 -12.00 3.55
C ASP A 45 1.91 -11.60 2.08
N ARG A 46 3.00 -10.93 1.69
CA ARG A 46 3.31 -10.57 0.30
C ARG A 46 3.43 -11.83 -0.56
N ALA A 47 4.24 -12.80 -0.15
CA ALA A 47 4.42 -14.06 -0.87
C ALA A 47 3.09 -14.82 -1.06
N LEU A 48 2.20 -14.78 -0.05
CA LEU A 48 0.88 -15.38 -0.14
C LEU A 48 -0.01 -14.68 -1.18
N ILE A 49 -0.01 -13.35 -1.22
CA ILE A 49 -0.75 -12.57 -2.24
C ILE A 49 -0.17 -12.81 -3.63
N GLU A 50 1.14 -12.77 -3.81
CA GLU A 50 1.80 -13.06 -5.09
C GLU A 50 1.49 -14.48 -5.58
N ALA A 51 1.58 -15.49 -4.70
CA ALA A 51 1.26 -16.87 -5.06
C ALA A 51 -0.17 -17.04 -5.60
N VAL A 52 -1.16 -16.41 -4.94
CA VAL A 52 -2.57 -16.54 -5.33
C VAL A 52 -2.90 -15.68 -6.55
N PHE A 53 -2.50 -14.41 -6.55
CA PHE A 53 -2.96 -13.42 -7.52
C PHE A 53 -2.02 -13.27 -8.72
N HIS A 54 -0.71 -13.40 -8.54
CA HIS A 54 0.26 -13.32 -9.64
C HIS A 54 0.52 -14.69 -10.28
N HIS A 55 0.77 -15.73 -9.47
CA HIS A 55 1.08 -17.07 -9.97
C HIS A 55 -0.14 -17.97 -10.18
N GLY A 56 -1.34 -17.53 -9.79
CA GLY A 56 -2.58 -18.29 -9.97
C GLY A 56 -2.65 -19.59 -9.16
N ARG A 57 -1.84 -19.76 -8.11
CA ARG A 57 -1.86 -20.95 -7.25
C ARG A 57 -3.18 -21.03 -6.49
N THR A 58 -3.75 -22.23 -6.40
CA THR A 58 -4.97 -22.42 -5.61
C THR A 58 -4.63 -22.38 -4.11
N VAL A 59 -5.56 -21.87 -3.31
CA VAL A 59 -5.39 -21.84 -1.84
C VAL A 59 -5.28 -23.25 -1.25
N THR A 60 -5.90 -24.24 -1.88
CA THR A 60 -5.81 -25.64 -1.44
C THR A 60 -4.39 -26.20 -1.64
N ASP A 61 -3.71 -25.86 -2.74
CA ASP A 61 -2.34 -26.30 -2.99
C ASP A 61 -1.37 -25.62 -2.04
N LEU A 62 -1.54 -24.31 -1.81
CA LEU A 62 -0.72 -23.57 -0.84
C LEU A 62 -0.89 -24.09 0.58
N ALA A 63 -2.13 -24.48 0.97
CA ALA A 63 -2.40 -25.11 2.26
C ALA A 63 -1.65 -26.44 2.42
N LYS A 64 -1.64 -27.29 1.38
CA LYS A 64 -0.86 -28.55 1.39
C LYS A 64 0.65 -28.29 1.52
N LEU A 65 1.17 -27.27 0.83
CA LEU A 65 2.59 -26.92 0.86
C LEU A 65 3.04 -26.34 2.21
N THR A 66 2.16 -25.61 2.90
CA THR A 66 2.48 -24.92 4.16
C THR A 66 2.07 -25.69 5.41
N GLY A 67 1.24 -26.72 5.27
CA GLY A 67 0.64 -27.45 6.39
C GLY A 67 -0.52 -26.70 7.07
N ASP A 68 -0.93 -25.54 6.55
CA ASP A 68 -2.05 -24.76 7.09
C ASP A 68 -3.41 -25.34 6.65
N SER A 69 -4.47 -25.09 7.42
CA SER A 69 -5.81 -25.48 6.99
C SER A 69 -6.29 -24.62 5.78
N PRO A 70 -6.91 -25.21 4.74
CA PRO A 70 -7.42 -24.44 3.61
C PRO A 70 -8.43 -23.36 4.00
N ARG A 71 -9.24 -23.61 5.05
CA ARG A 71 -10.23 -22.64 5.57
C ARG A 71 -9.55 -21.42 6.18
N SER A 72 -8.53 -21.63 7.02
CA SER A 72 -7.75 -20.55 7.63
C SER A 72 -7.04 -19.73 6.55
N LEU A 73 -6.42 -20.39 5.58
CA LEU A 73 -5.68 -19.72 4.52
C LEU A 73 -6.60 -18.88 3.62
N ARG A 74 -7.79 -19.39 3.26
CA ARG A 74 -8.80 -18.61 2.51
C ARG A 74 -9.26 -17.38 3.28
N ARG A 75 -9.53 -17.53 4.58
CA ARG A 75 -9.89 -16.40 5.45
C ARG A 75 -8.78 -15.37 5.48
N HIS A 76 -7.53 -15.80 5.63
CA HIS A 76 -6.36 -14.93 5.67
C HIS A 76 -6.19 -14.17 4.35
N VAL A 77 -6.18 -14.86 3.20
CA VAL A 77 -6.10 -14.23 1.87
C VAL A 77 -7.21 -13.20 1.66
N ARG A 78 -8.45 -13.51 2.06
CA ARG A 78 -9.58 -12.57 1.96
C ARG A 78 -9.37 -11.33 2.82
N GLN A 79 -8.85 -11.48 4.03
CA GLN A 79 -8.54 -10.35 4.92
C GLN A 79 -7.42 -9.47 4.34
N LEU A 80 -6.36 -10.08 3.80
CA LEU A 80 -5.27 -9.36 3.14
C LEU A 80 -5.78 -8.58 1.91
N ALA A 81 -6.56 -9.22 1.04
CA ALA A 81 -7.12 -8.57 -0.14
C ALA A 81 -8.05 -7.41 0.24
N ALA A 82 -8.93 -7.59 1.25
CA ALA A 82 -9.80 -6.53 1.76
C ALA A 82 -8.99 -5.36 2.36
N ARG A 83 -7.88 -5.65 3.04
CA ARG A 83 -6.97 -4.64 3.59
C ARG A 83 -6.26 -3.84 2.50
N LEU A 84 -5.73 -4.51 1.47
CA LEU A 84 -5.03 -3.87 0.35
C LEU A 84 -5.91 -2.92 -0.47
N VAL A 85 -7.23 -3.11 -0.46
CA VAL A 85 -8.19 -2.21 -1.13
C VAL A 85 -8.76 -1.14 -0.21
N SER A 86 -8.48 -1.21 1.10
CA SER A 86 -8.99 -0.24 2.07
C SER A 86 -8.37 1.14 1.82
N PRO A 87 -9.17 2.22 1.78
CA PRO A 87 -8.65 3.58 1.68
C PRO A 87 -7.69 3.95 2.82
N ARG A 88 -7.92 3.42 4.03
CA ARG A 88 -7.04 3.65 5.19
C ARG A 88 -5.63 3.08 4.98
N PHE A 89 -5.55 1.89 4.38
CA PHE A 89 -4.27 1.27 4.05
C PHE A 89 -3.48 2.16 3.08
N LEU A 90 -4.13 2.62 2.00
CA LEU A 90 -3.51 3.49 1.01
C LEU A 90 -3.09 4.83 1.61
N PHE A 91 -3.95 5.42 2.44
CA PHE A 91 -3.63 6.67 3.13
C PHE A 91 -2.34 6.53 3.96
N VAL A 92 -2.23 5.47 4.76
CA VAL A 92 -1.04 5.20 5.58
C VAL A 92 0.19 5.01 4.70
N VAL A 93 0.10 4.20 3.65
CA VAL A 93 1.21 3.97 2.71
C VAL A 93 1.73 5.29 2.13
N HIS A 94 0.84 6.19 1.71
CA HIS A 94 1.24 7.45 1.07
C HIS A 94 1.78 8.52 2.04
N HIS A 95 1.38 8.51 3.31
CA HIS A 95 1.72 9.59 4.26
C HIS A 95 2.74 9.19 5.32
N ARG A 96 3.06 7.90 5.47
CA ARG A 96 3.91 7.39 6.55
C ARG A 96 5.29 8.05 6.65
N ASP A 97 5.86 8.47 5.51
CA ASP A 97 7.19 9.08 5.46
C ASP A 97 7.20 10.51 6.02
N LEU A 98 6.04 11.17 6.05
CA LEU A 98 5.85 12.48 6.67
C LEU A 98 5.63 12.41 8.18
N TRP A 99 5.46 11.21 8.74
CA TRP A 99 5.18 11.03 10.16
C TRP A 99 6.44 10.84 11.00
N THR A 100 6.32 11.19 12.28
CA THR A 100 7.31 10.85 13.30
C THR A 100 7.53 9.34 13.36
N ALA A 101 8.73 8.91 13.75
CA ALA A 101 9.10 7.50 13.78
C ALA A 101 8.10 6.64 14.59
N SER A 102 7.64 7.12 15.75
CA SER A 102 6.65 6.41 16.57
C SER A 102 5.30 6.25 15.88
N ARG A 103 4.78 7.32 15.26
CA ARG A 103 3.50 7.27 14.53
C ARG A 103 3.61 6.37 13.29
N ARG A 104 4.74 6.42 12.59
CA ARG A 104 5.04 5.52 11.46
C ARG A 104 5.01 4.05 11.89
N ARG A 105 5.70 3.69 12.98
CA ARG A 105 5.72 2.32 13.52
C ARG A 105 4.32 1.82 13.90
N VAL A 106 3.53 2.65 14.59
CA VAL A 106 2.13 2.32 14.94
C VAL A 106 1.27 2.17 13.69
N GLY A 107 1.41 3.10 12.73
CA GLY A 107 0.69 3.08 11.46
C GLY A 107 0.95 1.80 10.68
N THR A 108 2.22 1.40 10.56
CA THR A 108 2.61 0.15 9.90
C THR A 108 2.01 -1.06 10.63
N ALA A 109 2.21 -1.18 11.94
CA ALA A 109 1.72 -2.31 12.72
C ALA A 109 0.19 -2.48 12.62
N CYS A 110 -0.58 -1.41 12.79
CA CYS A 110 -2.04 -1.51 12.85
C CYS A 110 -2.69 -1.58 11.47
N PHE A 111 -2.26 -0.74 10.51
CA PHE A 111 -2.96 -0.62 9.22
C PHE A 111 -2.34 -1.45 8.11
N ILE A 112 -1.02 -1.62 8.11
CA ILE A 112 -0.31 -2.38 7.07
C ILE A 112 -0.23 -3.87 7.46
N GLU A 113 0.25 -4.17 8.67
CA GLU A 113 0.37 -5.54 9.18
C GLU A 113 -0.95 -6.09 9.71
N GLY A 114 -1.91 -5.20 10.03
CA GLY A 114 -3.25 -5.58 10.53
C GLY A 114 -3.26 -6.11 11.96
N LEU A 115 -2.27 -5.73 12.77
CA LEU A 115 -2.22 -6.11 14.17
C LEU A 115 -3.29 -5.39 14.98
N SER A 116 -3.86 -6.09 15.95
CA SER A 116 -4.71 -5.44 16.96
C SER A 116 -3.90 -4.44 17.78
N LEU A 117 -4.56 -3.44 18.39
CA LEU A 117 -3.88 -2.44 19.23
C LEU A 117 -3.05 -3.08 20.36
N ARG A 118 -3.55 -4.18 20.94
CA ARG A 118 -2.84 -4.93 21.99
C ARG A 118 -1.62 -5.66 21.44
N ALA A 119 -1.75 -6.31 20.29
CA ALA A 119 -0.62 -6.98 19.63
C ALA A 119 0.45 -5.96 19.21
N ALA A 120 0.05 -4.84 18.63
CA ALA A 120 0.94 -3.74 18.27
C ALA A 120 1.65 -3.15 19.50
N ALA A 121 0.94 -2.95 20.61
CA ALA A 121 1.53 -2.50 21.87
C ALA A 121 2.63 -3.46 22.37
N GLY A 122 2.33 -4.78 22.39
CA GLY A 122 3.31 -5.80 22.76
C GLY A 122 4.52 -5.83 21.82
N GLN A 123 4.29 -5.81 20.50
CA GLN A 123 5.36 -5.85 19.49
C GLN A 123 6.24 -4.60 19.49
N LEU A 124 5.67 -3.43 19.77
CA LEU A 124 6.39 -2.15 19.73
C LEU A 124 7.03 -1.76 21.07
N GLY A 125 6.71 -2.47 22.16
CA GLY A 125 7.13 -2.09 23.51
C GLY A 125 6.50 -0.79 24.00
N MET A 126 5.26 -0.51 23.56
CA MET A 126 4.52 0.72 23.90
C MET A 126 3.32 0.40 24.78
N SER A 127 2.89 1.36 25.60
CA SER A 127 1.62 1.22 26.31
C SER A 127 0.45 1.19 25.33
N LEU A 128 -0.63 0.47 25.68
CA LEU A 128 -1.86 0.44 24.87
C LEU A 128 -2.44 1.85 24.66
N HIS A 129 -2.34 2.73 25.67
CA HIS A 129 -2.80 4.11 25.59
C HIS A 129 -2.02 4.90 24.54
N THR A 130 -0.69 4.77 24.51
CA THR A 130 0.18 5.42 23.51
C THR A 130 -0.16 4.97 22.10
N VAL A 131 -0.34 3.65 21.89
CA VAL A 131 -0.72 3.10 20.57
C VAL A 131 -2.09 3.62 20.15
N ARG A 132 -3.07 3.63 21.06
CA ARG A 132 -4.41 4.19 20.79
C ARG A 132 -4.32 5.66 20.37
N ARG A 133 -3.62 6.50 21.14
CA ARG A 133 -3.45 7.93 20.83
C ARG A 133 -2.83 8.16 19.44
N HIS A 134 -1.83 7.37 19.05
CA HIS A 134 -1.25 7.46 17.71
C HIS A 134 -2.21 7.01 16.61
N THR A 135 -2.99 5.96 16.86
CA THR A 135 -4.01 5.46 15.92
C THR A 135 -5.11 6.50 15.72
N ASP A 136 -5.61 7.10 16.81
CA ASP A 136 -6.63 8.16 16.78
C ASP A 136 -6.13 9.37 15.99
N ALA A 137 -4.85 9.75 16.16
CA ALA A 137 -4.24 10.83 15.40
C ALA A 137 -4.13 10.53 13.90
N ILE A 138 -3.90 9.27 13.51
CA ILE A 138 -3.85 8.85 12.10
C ILE A 138 -5.26 8.86 11.51
N GLU A 139 -6.26 8.34 12.22
CA GLU A 139 -7.67 8.37 11.78
C GLU A 139 -8.17 9.81 11.65
N ALA A 140 -7.85 10.71 12.58
CA ALA A 140 -8.21 12.12 12.48
C ALA A 140 -7.59 12.79 11.24
N ALA A 141 -6.33 12.48 10.92
CA ALA A 141 -5.69 12.97 9.71
C ALA A 141 -6.35 12.42 8.44
N TYR A 142 -6.72 11.13 8.43
CA TYR A 142 -7.44 10.50 7.33
C TYR A 142 -8.82 11.13 7.10
N GLU A 143 -9.60 11.32 8.16
CA GLU A 143 -10.93 11.94 8.08
C GLU A 143 -10.85 13.40 7.61
N THR A 144 -9.80 14.13 7.97
CA THR A 144 -9.57 15.51 7.47
C THR A 144 -9.36 15.51 5.95
N VAL A 145 -8.54 14.59 5.43
CA VAL A 145 -8.31 14.46 3.98
C VAL A 145 -9.58 14.01 3.25
N LEU A 146 -10.34 13.09 3.86
CA LEU A 146 -11.60 12.61 3.31
C LEU A 146 -12.67 13.73 3.28
N ALA A 147 -12.75 14.53 4.34
CA ALA A 147 -13.63 15.69 4.42
C ALA A 147 -13.25 16.76 3.38
N ALA A 148 -11.95 17.00 3.18
CA ALA A 148 -11.46 17.90 2.13
C ALA A 148 -11.81 17.38 0.72
N ALA A 149 -11.71 16.07 0.47
CA ALA A 149 -12.11 15.47 -0.80
C ALA A 149 -13.62 15.53 -1.05
N ARG A 150 -14.45 15.43 0.00
CA ARG A 150 -15.92 15.53 -0.08
C ARG A 150 -16.41 16.96 -0.28
N THR A 151 -15.84 17.91 0.46
CA THR A 151 -16.14 19.34 0.31
C THR A 151 -15.56 19.90 -0.99
N GLY A 152 -14.50 19.24 -1.50
CA GLY A 152 -13.87 19.41 -2.80
C GLY A 152 -14.72 18.96 -3.99
N ARG A 153 -15.99 19.40 -4.05
CA ARG A 153 -16.53 19.95 -5.31
C ARG A 153 -15.38 20.75 -5.92
N PRO A 154 -14.97 20.48 -7.17
CA PRO A 154 -13.76 21.08 -7.69
C PRO A 154 -13.88 22.57 -7.43
N ARG A 155 -12.94 23.11 -6.64
CA ARG A 155 -12.44 24.45 -6.95
C ARG A 155 -11.80 24.26 -8.32
N THR A 156 -12.63 24.09 -9.34
CA THR A 156 -12.46 24.74 -10.62
C THR A 156 -12.25 26.17 -10.18
N THR A 157 -10.98 26.49 -9.96
CA THR A 157 -10.48 27.80 -10.30
C THR A 157 -11.22 28.14 -11.57
N ALA A 158 -12.26 28.97 -11.47
CA ALA A 158 -12.70 29.79 -12.58
C ALA A 158 -11.39 30.19 -13.26
N GLY A 159 -11.23 29.73 -14.50
CA GLY A 159 -9.93 29.71 -15.16
C GLY A 159 -9.22 31.03 -14.95
N PRO A 160 -7.87 31.03 -14.83
CA PRO A 160 -7.12 32.28 -14.70
C PRO A 160 -7.68 33.25 -15.73
N ASP A 161 -8.27 34.35 -15.23
CA ASP A 161 -8.84 35.37 -16.09
C ASP A 161 -7.76 35.73 -17.10
N PRO A 162 -7.97 35.47 -18.41
CA PRO A 162 -6.95 35.72 -19.42
C PRO A 162 -6.58 37.21 -19.52
N ARG A 163 -7.25 38.08 -18.75
CA ARG A 163 -6.97 39.51 -18.67
C ARG A 163 -5.93 39.91 -17.62
N ARG A 164 -5.33 39.00 -16.85
CA ARG A 164 -4.28 39.40 -15.90
C ARG A 164 -2.95 39.65 -16.64
N PRO A 165 -2.47 40.90 -16.76
CA PRO A 165 -1.26 41.21 -17.50
C PRO A 165 -0.05 40.56 -16.81
N THR A 166 0.80 39.94 -17.62
CA THR A 166 2.12 39.43 -17.24
C THR A 166 3.00 40.58 -16.76
N GLU A 167 3.08 40.81 -15.46
CA GLU A 167 4.11 41.67 -14.88
C GLU A 167 5.45 40.93 -14.90
N HIS A 168 6.39 41.53 -15.62
CA HIS A 168 7.78 41.12 -15.78
C HIS A 168 8.47 40.89 -14.42
N ARG A 169 8.69 39.63 -14.04
CA ARG A 169 9.55 39.29 -12.91
C ARG A 169 11.01 39.27 -13.34
N ALA A 170 11.75 40.28 -12.89
CA ALA A 170 13.17 40.48 -13.06
C ALA A 170 14.02 39.26 -12.61
N ALA A 171 15.12 39.08 -13.34
CA ALA A 171 16.13 38.05 -13.17
C ALA A 171 16.66 37.98 -11.72
N THR A 172 16.62 36.78 -11.12
CA THR A 172 17.31 36.49 -9.86
C THR A 172 18.70 35.92 -10.19
N PRO A 173 19.79 36.48 -9.65
CA PRO A 173 21.16 36.03 -9.92
C PRO A 173 21.46 34.67 -9.27
N ALA A 174 22.33 33.90 -9.93
CA ALA A 174 22.75 32.57 -9.56
C ALA A 174 23.41 32.51 -8.16
N PRO A 175 23.13 31.49 -7.34
CA PRO A 175 23.81 31.30 -6.06
C PRO A 175 25.26 30.84 -6.24
N PRO A 176 26.20 31.31 -5.38
CA PRO A 176 27.61 30.93 -5.44
C PRO A 176 27.85 29.49 -4.97
N LEU A 177 28.71 28.79 -5.71
CA LEU A 177 29.20 27.45 -5.41
C LEU A 177 30.03 27.46 -4.12
N LEU A 178 29.62 26.71 -3.09
CA LEU A 178 30.43 26.48 -1.90
C LEU A 178 31.35 25.26 -2.09
N PRO A 179 32.62 25.32 -1.61
CA PRO A 179 33.57 24.22 -1.73
C PRO A 179 33.22 23.06 -0.80
N THR A 180 33.18 21.84 -1.37
CA THR A 180 32.98 20.60 -0.61
C THR A 180 34.31 20.21 0.06
N THR A 181 34.47 20.53 1.34
CA THR A 181 35.58 20.00 2.14
C THR A 181 35.18 18.61 2.63
N ALA A 182 35.61 17.58 1.93
CA ALA A 182 35.49 16.19 2.36
C ALA A 182 36.39 15.96 3.59
N ALA A 183 35.79 15.85 4.77
CA ALA A 183 36.50 15.44 5.98
C ALA A 183 36.78 13.92 5.95
N PRO A 184 37.98 13.47 6.35
CA PRO A 184 38.33 12.06 6.41
C PRO A 184 37.56 11.33 7.51
N ILE A 185 36.91 10.22 7.14
CA ILE A 185 36.21 9.32 8.06
C ILE A 185 37.27 8.56 8.89
N PRO A 186 37.25 8.61 10.24
CA PRO A 186 38.17 7.83 11.06
C PRO A 186 37.83 6.33 11.01
N PRO A 187 38.84 5.44 11.14
CA PRO A 187 38.63 4.00 11.11
C PRO A 187 37.76 3.53 12.30
N THR A 188 36.69 2.80 12.00
CA THR A 188 35.85 2.11 12.97
C THR A 188 36.66 1.04 13.69
N THR A 189 36.96 1.27 14.96
CA THR A 189 37.53 0.28 15.88
C THR A 189 36.53 -0.86 16.10
N ALA A 190 36.89 -2.07 15.66
CA ALA A 190 36.10 -3.29 15.84
C ALA A 190 35.94 -3.66 17.34
N PRO A 191 34.76 -4.12 17.79
CA PRO A 191 34.59 -4.60 19.16
C PRO A 191 35.26 -5.97 19.35
N ARG A 192 36.15 -6.02 20.35
CA ARG A 192 36.78 -7.23 20.89
C ARG A 192 35.72 -8.29 21.25
N ALA A 193 35.88 -9.48 20.67
CA ALA A 193 35.14 -10.68 21.05
C ALA A 193 35.34 -10.99 22.55
N ARG A 194 34.24 -10.94 23.33
CA ARG A 194 34.20 -11.54 24.67
C ARG A 194 33.90 -13.03 24.53
N SER A 195 34.97 -13.80 24.68
CA SER A 195 34.94 -15.23 24.93
C SER A 195 34.42 -15.50 26.34
N ALA A 196 33.28 -16.19 26.45
CA ALA A 196 32.81 -16.83 27.69
C ALA A 196 32.23 -18.18 27.28
N ARG A 197 33.00 -19.27 27.45
CA ARG A 197 32.96 -20.21 28.59
C ARG A 197 31.54 -20.75 28.81
N ASN A 198 31.28 -21.95 28.30
CA ASN A 198 31.37 -23.23 29.04
C ASN A 198 30.37 -23.34 30.19
N GLY A 199 29.41 -24.23 30.01
CA GLY A 199 28.50 -24.69 31.05
C GLY A 199 27.64 -25.84 30.51
N ALA A 200 28.27 -26.99 30.31
CA ALA A 200 27.56 -28.27 30.16
C ALA A 200 26.88 -28.62 31.49
N ASN A 201 25.66 -29.16 31.44
CA ASN A 201 25.09 -29.91 32.55
C ASN A 201 24.23 -31.06 32.00
N PRO A 202 24.16 -32.19 32.73
CA PRO A 202 23.92 -33.54 32.23
C PRO A 202 22.47 -33.86 31.89
#